data_AF-H9V651-F1
#
_entry.id   AF-H9V651-F1
#
_cell.length_a   1.000
_cell.length_b   1.000
_cell.length_c   1.000
_cell.angle_alpha   90.00
_cell.angle_beta   90.00
_cell.angle_gamma   90.00
#
_symmetry.space_group_name_H-M   'P 1'
#
loop_
_entity.id
_entity.type
_entity.pdbx_description
1 polymer ?
#
loop_
_entity_poly.entity_id
_entity_poly.type
_entity_poly.pdbx_seq_one_letter_code
_entity_poly.pdbx_strand_id
1 'polypeptide(L)' 'IGDRVRVKHSVVTPRWGWGMETYASRGVISGVDADGKLRIKFAWREGRLWVGDPADVEFDSDVS' A
#
# COMPACT_ATOMS: atom_id res chain seq x y z
N ILE A 1 -1.88 1.34 -11.94
CA ILE A 1 -0.74 2.24 -11.58
C ILE A 1 -1.32 3.64 -11.52
N GLY A 2 -1.01 4.41 -10.48
CA GLY A 2 -1.64 5.71 -10.19
C GLY A 2 -2.85 5.62 -9.25
N ASP A 3 -3.28 4.40 -8.92
CA ASP A 3 -4.44 4.16 -8.06
C ASP A 3 -4.10 4.47 -6.59
N ARG A 4 -5.02 5.17 -5.92
CA ARG A 4 -4.95 5.40 -4.47
C ARG A 4 -5.39 4.15 -3.73
N VAL A 5 -4.62 3.78 -2.73
CA VAL A 5 -4.84 2.56 -1.94
C VAL A 5 -4.55 2.80 -0.46
N ARG A 6 -5.17 1.96 0.37
CA ARG A 6 -4.90 1.82 1.79
C ARG A 6 -4.86 0.33 2.16
N VAL A 7 -4.28 0.01 3.31
CA VAL A 7 -4.31 -1.37 3.84
C VAL A 7 -5.71 -1.67 4.34
N LYS A 8 -6.26 -2.84 4.02
CA LYS A 8 -7.59 -3.27 4.48
C LYS A 8 -7.64 -3.33 6.00
N HIS A 9 -8.73 -2.85 6.61
CA HIS A 9 -8.93 -2.95 8.06
C HIS A 9 -8.99 -4.39 8.58
N SER A 10 -9.33 -5.36 7.73
CA SER A 10 -9.35 -6.80 8.10
C SER A 10 -7.96 -7.44 8.15
N VAL A 11 -6.93 -6.79 7.60
CA VAL A 11 -5.56 -7.32 7.57
C VAL A 11 -4.88 -7.00 8.88
N VAL A 12 -4.71 -7.99 9.77
CA VAL A 12 -3.99 -7.81 11.05
C VAL A 12 -2.49 -7.58 10.81
N THR A 13 -1.90 -8.29 9.85
CA THR A 13 -0.49 -8.14 9.47
C THR A 13 -0.35 -8.39 7.97
N PRO A 14 0.14 -7.40 7.19
CA PRO A 14 0.42 -7.58 5.78
C PRO A 14 1.40 -8.72 5.54
N ARG A 15 1.31 -9.40 4.40
CA ARG A 15 2.16 -10.56 4.07
C ARG A 15 3.66 -10.28 4.19
N TRP A 16 4.07 -9.04 3.91
CA TRP A 16 5.48 -8.60 4.03
C TRP A 16 5.72 -7.59 5.14
N GLY A 17 4.79 -7.52 6.08
CA GLY A 17 4.89 -6.69 7.27
C GLY A 17 4.58 -5.20 7.04
N TRP A 18 4.28 -4.52 8.13
CA TRP A 18 3.94 -3.12 8.17
C TRP A 18 5.12 -2.19 7.81
N GLY A 19 6.34 -2.57 8.21
CA GLY A 19 7.43 -1.62 8.28
C GLY A 19 7.06 -0.48 9.24
N MET A 20 6.92 0.74 8.72
CA MET A 20 6.48 1.92 9.48
C MET A 20 5.02 2.33 9.19
N GLU A 21 4.30 1.56 8.36
CA GLU A 21 2.93 1.90 8.00
C GLU A 21 1.91 1.48 9.05
N THR A 22 0.75 2.12 8.99
CA THR A 22 -0.42 1.81 9.81
C THR A 22 -1.67 1.80 8.92
N TYR A 23 -2.83 1.48 9.47
CA TYR A 23 -4.09 1.63 8.74
C TYR A 23 -4.39 3.07 8.29
N ALA A 24 -3.77 4.08 8.93
CA ALA A 24 -3.93 5.48 8.52
C ALA A 24 -3.09 5.84 7.28
N SER A 25 -2.18 4.96 6.86
CA SER A 25 -1.34 5.19 5.70
C SER A 25 -2.15 5.12 4.40
N ARG A 26 -2.12 6.22 3.64
CA ARG A 26 -2.69 6.33 2.29
C ARG A 26 -1.58 6.50 1.28
N GLY A 27 -1.65 5.76 0.17
CA GLY A 27 -0.57 5.69 -0.81
C GLY A 27 -1.06 5.54 -2.24
N VAL A 28 -0.12 5.62 -3.18
CA VAL A 28 -0.38 5.47 -4.61
C VAL A 28 0.44 4.30 -5.16
N ILE A 29 -0.18 3.43 -5.96
CA ILE A 29 0.55 2.36 -6.66
C ILE A 29 1.47 2.99 -7.71
N SER A 30 2.77 2.84 -7.52
CA SER A 30 3.84 3.34 -8.41
C SER A 30 4.40 2.27 -9.35
N GLY A 31 4.20 0.99 -9.04
CA GLY A 31 4.68 -0.13 -9.84
C GLY A 31 4.06 -1.45 -9.43
N VAL A 32 4.21 -2.45 -10.30
CA VAL A 32 3.91 -3.86 -10.02
C VAL A 32 5.10 -4.67 -10.50
N ASP A 33 5.68 -5.47 -9.60
CA ASP A 33 6.80 -6.36 -9.92
C ASP A 33 6.30 -7.56 -10.76
N ALA A 34 7.21 -8.26 -11.44
CA ALA A 34 6.87 -9.41 -12.30
C ALA A 34 6.20 -10.58 -11.55
N ASP A 35 6.43 -10.69 -10.25
CA ASP A 35 5.81 -11.66 -9.34
C ASP A 35 4.54 -11.13 -8.66
N GLY A 36 4.02 -9.99 -9.12
CA GLY A 36 2.74 -9.42 -8.68
C GLY A 36 2.80 -8.57 -7.41
N LYS A 37 4.00 -8.33 -6.83
CA LYS A 37 4.11 -7.42 -5.68
C LYS A 37 3.77 -5.99 -6.08
N LEU A 38 2.98 -5.30 -5.26
CA LEU A 38 2.73 -3.86 -5.44
C LEU A 38 3.89 -3.04 -4.89
N ARG A 39 4.25 -1.98 -5.61
CA ARG A 39 5.16 -0.93 -5.14
C ARG A 39 4.36 0.32 -4.85
N ILE A 40 4.20 0.66 -3.58
CA ILE A 40 3.30 1.72 -3.13
C ILE A 40 4.10 2.88 -2.51
N LYS A 41 3.83 4.09 -2.96
CA LYS A 41 4.36 5.33 -2.37
C LYS A 41 3.35 5.86 -1.35
N PHE A 42 3.61 5.59 -0.07
CA PHE A 42 2.88 6.23 1.03
C PHE A 42 3.37 7.65 1.27
N ALA A 43 2.46 8.54 1.71
CA ALA A 43 2.69 9.99 1.77
C ALA A 43 3.97 10.40 2.53
N TRP A 44 4.29 9.70 3.62
CA TRP A 44 5.39 10.07 4.52
C TRP A 44 6.71 9.36 4.20
N ARG A 45 6.74 8.45 3.21
CA ARG A 45 7.99 7.78 2.83
C ARG A 45 8.80 8.65 1.88
N GLU A 46 9.95 9.11 2.36
CA GLU A 46 10.93 9.82 1.54
C GLU A 46 11.64 8.84 0.58
N GLY A 47 11.10 8.70 -0.63
CA GLY A 47 11.71 7.95 -1.73
C GLY A 47 11.67 6.42 -1.62
N ARG A 48 11.32 5.86 -0.45
CA ARG A 48 11.18 4.41 -0.26
C ARG A 48 9.77 3.92 -0.60
N LEU A 49 9.68 2.87 -1.40
CA LEU A 49 8.42 2.22 -1.73
C LEU A 49 8.11 1.12 -0.70
N TRP A 50 6.86 1.06 -0.25
CA TRP A 50 6.36 -0.10 0.47
C TRP A 50 6.06 -1.21 -0.53
N VAL A 51 6.35 -2.45 -0.13
CA VAL A 51 6.10 -3.64 -0.94
C VAL A 51 4.88 -4.33 -0.34
N GLY A 52 3.83 -4.51 -1.14
CA GLY A 52 2.52 -4.93 -0.65
C GLY A 52 1.86 -6.02 -1.47
N ASP A 53 1.19 -6.96 -0.81
CA ASP A 53 0.33 -7.92 -1.49
C ASP A 53 -0.93 -7.19 -1.99
N PRO A 54 -1.37 -7.39 -3.25
CA PRO A 54 -2.70 -6.96 -3.68
C PRO A 54 -3.85 -7.38 -2.75
N ALA A 55 -3.73 -8.54 -2.09
CA ALA A 55 -4.71 -9.03 -1.12
C ALA A 55 -4.74 -8.21 0.18
N ASP A 56 -3.66 -7.51 0.52
CA ASP A 56 -3.56 -6.71 1.75
C ASP A 56 -4.17 -5.31 1.60
N VAL A 57 -4.37 -4.84 0.36
CA VAL A 57 -4.78 -3.46 0.09
C VAL A 57 -6.12 -3.37 -0.60
N GLU A 58 -6.81 -2.25 -0.40
CA GLU A 58 -8.03 -1.89 -1.08
C GLU A 58 -7.90 -0.50 -1.71
N PHE A 59 -8.74 -0.22 -2.71
CA PHE A 59 -8.84 1.12 -3.26
C PHE A 59 -9.27 2.09 -2.17
N ASP A 60 -8.56 3.21 -2.08
CA ASP A 60 -8.94 4.29 -1.19
C ASP A 60 -10.00 5.14 -1.89
N SER A 61 -11.26 4.81 -1.63
CA SER A 61 -12.43 5.53 -2.17
C SER A 61 -12.73 6.83 -1.42
N ASP A 62 -12.00 7.15 -0.35
CA ASP A 62 -12.17 8.42 0.35
C ASP A 62 -11.67 9.56 -0.53
N VAL A 63 -12.64 10.24 -1.15
CA VAL A 63 -12.44 11.54 -1.77
C VAL A 63 -12.59 12.57 -0.65
N SER A 64 -11.49 12.82 0.07
CA SER A 64 -11.34 14.06 0.86
C SER A 64 -11.12 15.25 -0.07
#